data_AF-A0A8K1FQ24-F1
#
_entry.id   AF-A0A8K1FQ24-F1
#
_cell.length_a   1.000
_cell.length_b   1.000
_cell.length_c   1.000
_cell.angle_alpha   90.00
_cell.angle_beta   90.00
_cell.angle_gamma   90.00
#
_symmetry.space_group_name_H-M   'P 1'
#
loop_
_entity.id
_entity.type
_entity.pdbx_description
1 polymer ?
#
loop_
_entity_poly.entity_id
_entity_poly.type
_entity_poly.pdbx_seq_one_letter_code
_entity_poly.pdbx_strand_id
1 'polypeptide(L)'
;MATADYKLFTPLTLGNDFVLKNRVVFSPLTRARSNPKTRAPTDLNTLYYEQCAGAGLIVTEATAISEQGFGWFGAPALYTQEHADGWKKVVDAVHAKGGKIVLQLWHMGRQSHSLSLIEVY
;
A
#
# COMPACT_ATOMS: atom_id res chain seq x y z
N MET A 1 -7.22 -29.53 -9.80
CA MET A 1 -7.70 -29.78 -8.42
C MET A 1 -9.06 -29.12 -8.26
N ALA A 2 -10.06 -29.83 -7.74
CA ALA A 2 -11.33 -29.22 -7.38
C ALA A 2 -11.15 -28.41 -6.09
N THR A 3 -11.37 -27.10 -6.15
CA THR A 3 -11.20 -26.16 -5.01
C THR A 3 -12.54 -25.77 -4.37
N ALA A 4 -13.62 -26.47 -4.73
CA ALA A 4 -14.99 -26.11 -4.37
C ALA A 4 -15.22 -26.02 -2.85
N ASP A 5 -14.49 -26.81 -2.06
CA ASP A 5 -14.63 -26.86 -0.60
C ASP A 5 -13.61 -25.98 0.15
N TYR A 6 -12.76 -25.22 -0.56
CA TYR A 6 -11.71 -24.45 0.07
C TYR A 6 -12.26 -23.16 0.68
N LYS A 7 -12.07 -23.00 2.00
CA LYS A 7 -12.37 -21.74 2.71
C LYS A 7 -11.63 -20.54 2.13
N LEU A 8 -10.53 -20.75 1.40
CA LEU A 8 -9.72 -19.68 0.80
C LEU A 8 -10.55 -18.72 -0.08
N PHE A 9 -11.55 -19.25 -0.80
CA PHE A 9 -12.37 -18.47 -1.73
C PHE A 9 -13.72 -18.04 -1.16
N THR A 10 -13.97 -18.27 0.13
CA THR A 10 -15.20 -17.81 0.80
C THR A 10 -14.99 -16.45 1.47
N PRO A 11 -16.06 -15.65 1.64
CA PRO A 11 -15.97 -14.39 2.37
C PRO A 11 -15.47 -14.54 3.81
N LEU A 12 -14.88 -13.47 4.33
CA LEU A 12 -14.43 -13.35 5.72
C LEU A 12 -14.78 -11.96 6.25
N THR A 13 -15.51 -11.90 7.34
CA THR A 13 -15.75 -10.65 8.07
C THR A 13 -14.63 -10.44 9.09
N LEU A 14 -13.94 -9.31 8.99
CA LEU A 14 -12.99 -8.83 10.00
C LEU A 14 -13.69 -7.78 10.87
N GLY A 15 -13.62 -7.93 12.19
CA GLY A 15 -14.34 -7.04 13.10
C GLY A 15 -15.87 -7.14 12.91
N ASN A 16 -16.55 -5.99 12.91
CA ASN A 16 -18.02 -5.95 12.86
C ASN A 16 -18.56 -5.87 11.43
N ASP A 17 -17.89 -5.12 10.53
CA ASP A 17 -18.44 -4.71 9.23
C ASP A 17 -17.43 -4.76 8.07
N PHE A 18 -16.17 -5.15 8.31
CA PHE A 18 -15.15 -5.19 7.27
C PHE A 18 -15.14 -6.55 6.54
N VAL A 19 -16.00 -6.68 5.53
CA VAL A 19 -16.18 -7.94 4.78
C VAL A 19 -15.20 -8.03 3.60
N LEU A 20 -14.40 -9.10 3.58
CA LEU A 20 -13.54 -9.49 2.46
C LEU A 20 -14.30 -10.45 1.54
N LYS A 21 -14.13 -10.31 0.22
CA LYS A 21 -14.74 -11.19 -0.79
C LYS A 21 -14.11 -12.60 -0.86
N ASN A 22 -12.88 -12.74 -0.39
CA ASN A 22 -12.15 -14.01 -0.26
C ASN A 22 -11.06 -13.85 0.82
N ARG A 23 -10.32 -14.92 1.13
CA ARG A 23 -9.28 -14.92 2.17
C ARG A 23 -7.86 -14.77 1.61
N VAL A 24 -7.72 -14.39 0.34
CA VAL A 24 -6.42 -14.12 -0.28
C VAL A 24 -6.02 -12.68 0.07
N VAL A 25 -4.91 -12.53 0.77
CA VAL A 25 -4.38 -11.22 1.16
C VAL A 25 -3.16 -10.90 0.30
N PHE A 26 -3.15 -9.72 -0.33
CA PHE A 26 -1.96 -9.16 -0.93
C PHE A 26 -1.09 -8.55 0.16
N SER A 27 0.00 -9.24 0.49
CA SER A 27 0.94 -8.88 1.56
C SER A 27 1.57 -7.50 1.29
N PRO A 28 2.00 -6.75 2.33
CA PRO A 28 2.77 -5.52 2.12
C PRO A 28 4.12 -5.83 1.44
N LEU A 29 4.36 -5.21 0.27
CA LEU A 29 5.56 -5.43 -0.53
C LEU A 29 6.14 -4.10 -1.01
N THR A 30 7.19 -3.60 -0.36
CA THR A 30 7.91 -2.38 -0.80
C THR A 30 8.45 -2.55 -2.21
N ARG A 31 8.06 -1.64 -3.14
CA ARG A 31 8.43 -1.76 -4.56
C ARG A 31 9.43 -0.73 -5.04
N ALA A 32 9.66 0.34 -4.27
CA ALA A 32 10.55 1.45 -4.62
C ALA A 32 10.16 2.13 -5.95
N ARG A 33 8.85 2.42 -6.14
CA ARG A 33 8.29 2.96 -7.41
C ARG A 33 7.55 4.29 -7.25
N SER A 34 7.51 4.86 -6.06
CA SER A 34 6.94 6.19 -5.84
C SER A 34 7.87 7.28 -6.36
N ASN A 35 7.38 8.51 -6.44
CA ASN A 35 8.20 9.64 -6.89
C ASN A 35 9.44 9.76 -5.98
N PRO A 36 10.67 9.73 -6.51
CA PRO A 36 11.88 9.73 -5.68
C PRO A 36 12.12 11.05 -4.96
N LYS A 37 11.58 12.17 -5.48
CA LYS A 37 11.71 13.50 -4.87
C LYS A 37 10.59 13.75 -3.88
N THR A 38 9.34 13.57 -4.33
CA THR A 38 8.17 13.95 -3.52
C THR A 38 7.66 12.81 -2.67
N ARG A 39 8.10 11.56 -2.87
CA ARG A 39 7.65 10.36 -2.14
C ARG A 39 6.14 10.07 -2.30
N ALA A 40 5.44 10.81 -3.16
CA ALA A 40 4.05 10.58 -3.48
C ALA A 40 3.89 9.36 -4.41
N PRO A 41 2.81 8.57 -4.25
CA PRO A 41 2.43 7.58 -5.24
C PRO A 41 2.21 8.21 -6.62
N THR A 42 2.62 7.49 -7.67
CA THR A 42 2.46 7.88 -9.07
C THR A 42 1.35 7.07 -9.75
N ASP A 43 1.04 7.38 -11.00
CA ASP A 43 0.06 6.62 -11.78
C ASP A 43 0.47 5.14 -11.95
N LEU A 44 1.77 4.83 -11.88
CA LEU A 44 2.26 3.45 -11.87
C LEU A 44 1.85 2.70 -10.59
N ASN A 45 1.89 3.36 -9.43
CA ASN A 45 1.41 2.77 -8.18
C ASN A 45 -0.10 2.52 -8.26
N THR A 46 -0.86 3.45 -8.84
CA THR A 46 -2.31 3.30 -9.05
C THR A 46 -2.62 2.09 -9.91
N LEU A 47 -2.04 1.99 -11.11
CA LEU A 47 -2.24 0.85 -12.01
C LEU A 47 -1.84 -0.48 -11.35
N TYR A 48 -0.73 -0.49 -10.61
CA TYR A 48 -0.25 -1.68 -9.92
C TYR A 48 -1.25 -2.22 -8.89
N TYR A 49 -1.76 -1.35 -8.01
CA TYR A 49 -2.74 -1.79 -7.00
C TYR A 49 -4.10 -2.12 -7.61
N GLU A 50 -4.52 -1.40 -8.65
CA GLU A 50 -5.73 -1.69 -9.40
C GLU A 50 -5.71 -3.11 -10.02
N GLN A 51 -4.54 -3.57 -10.48
CA GLN A 51 -4.37 -4.94 -10.98
C GLN A 51 -4.47 -5.99 -9.87
N CYS A 52 -4.11 -5.64 -8.63
CA CYS A 52 -4.17 -6.53 -7.47
C CYS A 52 -5.54 -6.55 -6.77
N ALA A 53 -6.49 -5.70 -7.17
CA ALA A 53 -7.79 -5.52 -6.52
C ALA A 53 -8.69 -6.77 -6.50
N GLY A 54 -8.28 -7.88 -7.16
CA GLY A 54 -8.90 -9.19 -7.03
C GLY A 54 -8.71 -9.87 -5.66
N ALA A 55 -7.71 -9.46 -4.88
CA ALA A 55 -7.49 -9.94 -3.52
C ALA A 55 -8.68 -9.60 -2.60
N GLY A 56 -8.86 -10.40 -1.56
CA GLY A 56 -9.82 -10.12 -0.49
C GLY A 56 -9.45 -8.85 0.26
N LEU A 57 -8.14 -8.69 0.54
CA LEU A 57 -7.56 -7.51 1.15
C LEU A 57 -6.20 -7.21 0.51
N ILE A 58 -5.94 -5.93 0.23
CA ILE A 58 -4.61 -5.42 -0.08
C ILE A 58 -4.06 -4.71 1.15
N VAL A 59 -2.84 -5.04 1.54
CA VAL A 59 -2.04 -4.21 2.44
C VAL A 59 -1.02 -3.49 1.56
N THR A 60 -0.98 -2.15 1.64
CA THR A 60 -0.03 -1.36 0.83
C THR A 60 1.40 -1.72 1.17
N GLU A 61 2.33 -1.26 0.34
CA GLU A 61 3.73 -1.18 0.70
C GLU A 61 3.95 -0.26 1.92
N ALA A 62 5.10 -0.46 2.56
CA ALA A 62 5.50 0.28 3.74
C ALA A 62 5.52 1.79 3.43
N THR A 63 4.73 2.56 4.16
CA THR A 63 4.49 3.98 3.90
C THR A 63 4.98 4.81 5.06
N ALA A 64 5.98 5.66 4.80
CA ALA A 64 6.59 6.47 5.84
C ALA A 64 5.61 7.51 6.42
N ILE A 65 5.58 7.63 7.75
CA ILE A 65 4.69 8.54 8.48
C ILE A 65 5.31 9.90 8.83
N SER A 66 6.62 10.05 8.61
CA SER A 66 7.36 11.29 8.82
C SER A 66 8.64 11.30 7.99
N GLU A 67 9.30 12.45 7.90
CA GLU A 67 10.63 12.55 7.30
C GLU A 67 11.65 11.68 8.04
N GLN A 68 11.62 11.68 9.39
CA GLN A 68 12.52 10.89 10.23
C GLN A 68 12.27 9.38 10.10
N GLY A 69 11.03 8.99 9.80
CA GLY A 69 10.66 7.60 9.58
C GLY A 69 11.03 7.05 8.21
N PHE A 70 11.40 7.93 7.27
CA PHE A 70 11.78 7.56 5.91
C PHE A 70 13.22 7.07 5.84
N GLY A 71 13.49 6.09 4.97
CA GLY A 71 14.85 5.63 4.74
C GLY A 71 15.06 4.73 3.53
N TRP A 72 14.02 4.50 2.71
CA TRP A 72 14.09 3.64 1.53
C TRP A 72 13.77 4.45 0.27
N PHE A 73 14.76 4.60 -0.61
CA PHE A 73 14.62 5.37 -1.84
C PHE A 73 13.49 4.85 -2.72
N GLY A 74 12.59 5.74 -3.14
CA GLY A 74 11.41 5.39 -3.94
C GLY A 74 10.26 4.72 -3.17
N ALA A 75 10.35 4.55 -1.85
CA ALA A 75 9.19 4.16 -1.04
C ALA A 75 8.19 5.34 -0.93
N PRO A 76 6.89 5.06 -0.78
CA PRO A 76 5.90 6.10 -0.55
C PRO A 76 5.94 6.65 0.88
N ALA A 77 5.34 7.81 1.04
CA ALA A 77 5.08 8.45 2.32
C ALA A 77 3.61 8.87 2.45
N LEU A 78 3.19 9.28 3.66
CA LEU A 78 1.88 9.88 3.94
C LEU A 78 1.97 10.83 5.14
N TYR A 79 2.41 12.07 4.87
CA TYR A 79 2.49 13.16 5.86
C TYR A 79 2.42 14.55 5.21
N THR A 80 2.19 14.62 3.89
CA THR A 80 1.95 15.85 3.14
C THR A 80 0.66 15.69 2.34
N GLN A 81 0.08 16.81 1.88
CA GLN A 81 -1.11 16.77 1.03
C GLN A 81 -0.85 16.07 -0.31
N GLU A 82 0.33 16.29 -0.92
CA GLU A 82 0.70 15.65 -2.18
C GLU A 82 0.73 14.12 -2.05
N HIS A 83 1.22 13.60 -0.91
CA HIS A 83 1.17 12.16 -0.64
C HIS A 83 -0.26 11.65 -0.55
N ALA A 84 -1.12 12.39 0.17
CA ALA A 84 -2.53 12.04 0.35
C ALA A 84 -3.28 12.01 -0.98
N ASP A 85 -3.03 12.97 -1.86
CA ASP A 85 -3.63 13.04 -3.20
C ASP A 85 -3.18 11.86 -4.07
N GLY A 86 -1.90 11.49 -4.01
CA GLY A 86 -1.39 10.30 -4.69
C GLY A 86 -2.03 9.00 -4.17
N TRP A 87 -2.11 8.83 -2.85
CA TRP A 87 -2.77 7.67 -2.24
C TRP A 87 -4.27 7.63 -2.52
N LYS A 88 -4.93 8.78 -2.58
CA LYS A 88 -6.35 8.85 -2.92
C LYS A 88 -6.63 8.22 -4.29
N LYS A 89 -5.82 8.52 -5.30
CA LYS A 89 -5.93 7.87 -6.63
C LYS A 89 -5.81 6.35 -6.55
N VAL A 90 -4.85 5.86 -5.77
CA VAL A 90 -4.65 4.40 -5.55
C VAL A 90 -5.87 3.77 -4.90
N VAL A 91 -6.38 4.37 -3.81
CA VAL A 91 -7.54 3.87 -3.07
C VAL A 91 -8.79 3.88 -3.94
N ASP A 92 -9.03 4.97 -4.67
CA ASP A 92 -10.18 5.11 -5.57
C ASP A 92 -10.15 4.03 -6.67
N ALA A 93 -8.99 3.76 -7.28
CA ALA A 93 -8.84 2.72 -8.31
C ALA A 93 -9.11 1.29 -7.77
N VAL A 94 -8.64 0.98 -6.56
CA VAL A 94 -8.92 -0.31 -5.91
C VAL A 94 -10.41 -0.44 -5.56
N HIS A 95 -11.01 0.60 -5.01
CA HIS A 95 -12.43 0.61 -4.66
C HIS A 95 -13.33 0.53 -5.89
N ALA A 96 -12.95 1.14 -7.01
CA ALA A 96 -13.69 1.02 -8.27
C ALA A 96 -13.81 -0.44 -8.77
N LYS A 97 -12.87 -1.33 -8.38
CA LYS A 97 -12.93 -2.78 -8.64
C LYS A 97 -13.54 -3.61 -7.49
N GLY A 98 -14.15 -2.95 -6.50
CA GLY A 98 -14.68 -3.61 -5.31
C GLY A 98 -13.59 -4.28 -4.45
N GLY A 99 -12.35 -3.82 -4.56
CA GLY A 99 -11.25 -4.26 -3.69
C GLY A 99 -11.32 -3.58 -2.31
N LYS A 100 -10.60 -4.14 -1.34
CA LYS A 100 -10.37 -3.52 -0.03
C LYS A 100 -8.88 -3.29 0.13
N ILE A 101 -8.50 -2.13 0.63
CA ILE A 101 -7.09 -1.75 0.83
C ILE A 101 -6.91 -1.10 2.20
N VAL A 102 -5.79 -1.41 2.85
CA VAL A 102 -5.34 -0.77 4.09
C VAL A 102 -3.88 -0.35 3.93
N LEU A 103 -3.50 0.74 4.60
CA LEU A 103 -2.17 1.32 4.48
C LEU A 103 -1.25 0.82 5.61
N GLN A 104 -0.05 0.34 5.26
CA GLN A 104 0.97 -0.06 6.23
C GLN A 104 1.75 1.17 6.71
N LEU A 105 1.42 1.67 7.90
CA LEU A 105 2.18 2.73 8.57
C LEU A 105 3.57 2.22 8.93
N TRP A 106 4.59 3.01 8.60
CA TRP A 106 5.97 2.56 8.71
C TRP A 106 6.92 3.63 9.23
N HIS A 107 7.88 3.17 10.05
CA HIS A 107 9.03 3.93 10.52
C HIS A 107 10.24 2.99 10.55
N MET A 108 11.32 3.34 9.85
CA MET A 108 12.51 2.47 9.75
C MET A 108 13.38 2.43 11.02
N GLY A 109 13.35 3.51 11.81
CA GLY A 109 14.12 3.61 13.04
C GLY A 109 15.62 3.47 12.75
N ARG A 110 16.31 2.58 13.45
CA ARG A 110 17.77 2.38 13.25
C ARG A 110 18.16 1.82 11.88
N GLN A 111 17.20 1.32 11.09
CA GLN A 111 17.46 0.85 9.73
C GLN A 111 17.47 2.01 8.73
N SER A 112 17.05 3.21 9.13
CA SER A 112 17.21 4.41 8.31
C SER A 112 18.68 4.70 8.06
N HIS A 113 19.00 5.14 6.86
CA HIS A 113 20.34 5.59 6.50
C HIS A 113 20.40 7.12 6.58
N SER A 114 21.45 7.69 7.17
CA SER A 114 21.59 9.15 7.32
C SER A 114 21.59 9.88 5.97
N LEU A 115 22.19 9.27 4.94
CA LEU A 115 22.16 9.80 3.57
C LEU A 115 20.77 9.82 2.94
N SER A 116 19.81 8.99 3.40
CA SER A 116 18.43 9.02 2.90
C SER A 116 17.69 10.31 3.26
N LEU A 117 18.25 11.12 4.16
CA LEU A 117 17.77 12.46 4.51
C LEU A 117 18.50 13.58 3.73
N ILE A 118 19.59 13.28 3.03
CA ILE A 118 20.56 14.30 2.54
C ILE A 118 20.48 14.54 1.02
N GLU A 119 19.85 13.68 0.22
CA GLU A 119 19.72 13.89 -1.24
C GLU A 119 18.56 14.82 -1.67
N VAL A 120 18.45 15.99 -1.02
CA VAL A 120 17.56 17.09 -1.47
C VAL A 120 18.36 18.35 -1.85
N TYR A 121 19.67 18.22 -2.09
CA TYR A 121 20.52 19.30 -2.64
C TYR A 121 21.17 18.87 -3.95
#